data_AF-A0A1W9HDU2-F1
#
_entry.id   AF-A0A1W9HDU2-F1
#
_cell.length_a   1.000
_cell.length_b   1.000
_cell.length_c   1.000
_cell.angle_alpha   90.00
_cell.angle_beta   90.00
_cell.angle_gamma   90.00
#
_symmetry.space_group_name_H-M   'P 1'
#
loop_
_entity.id
_entity.type
_entity.pdbx_description
1 polymer ?
#
loop_
_entity_poly.entity_id
_entity_poly.type
_entity_poly.pdbx_seq_one_letter_code
_entity_poly.pdbx_strand_id
1 'polypeptide(L)'
;MKGKENIAVVRGRGNVFRDLGRINADTDQFKAILATEIINTLDRDRLTVRAAQARTGIAAADFSRIRHADLGRFTADRLITVLNRLGSRVEVKVRVRPAKSAA
;
A
#
# COMPACT_ATOMS: atom_id res chain seq x y z
N MET A 1 11.15 -2.68 -37.21
CA MET A 1 10.30 -2.72 -35.99
C MET A 1 10.15 -4.19 -35.60
N LYS A 2 10.75 -4.63 -34.48
CA LYS A 2 10.58 -6.01 -33.97
C LYS A 2 9.10 -6.23 -33.66
N GLY A 3 8.54 -7.32 -34.18
CA GLY A 3 7.14 -7.71 -33.96
C GLY A 3 6.83 -7.78 -32.47
N LYS A 4 5.66 -7.28 -32.08
CA LYS A 4 5.17 -7.37 -30.71
C LYS A 4 5.07 -8.85 -30.34
N GLU A 5 5.94 -9.32 -29.45
CA GLU A 5 5.78 -10.63 -28.86
C GLU A 5 4.43 -10.68 -28.14
N ASN A 6 3.65 -11.75 -28.39
CA ASN A 6 2.37 -11.95 -27.72
C ASN A 6 2.62 -12.33 -26.26
N ILE A 7 2.73 -11.31 -25.40
CA ILE A 7 2.85 -11.50 -23.96
C ILE A 7 1.53 -12.06 -23.45
N ALA A 8 1.57 -13.25 -22.84
CA ALA A 8 0.41 -13.81 -22.16
C ALA A 8 0.04 -12.94 -20.95
N VAL A 9 -1.19 -12.43 -20.94
CA VAL A 9 -1.72 -11.58 -19.85
C VAL A 9 -2.80 -12.36 -19.09
N VAL A 10 -2.72 -12.36 -17.76
CA VAL A 10 -3.72 -12.95 -16.88
C VAL A 10 -4.52 -11.85 -16.19
N ARG A 11 -5.85 -11.98 -16.16
CA ARG A 11 -6.72 -11.02 -15.45
C ARG A 11 -6.64 -11.29 -13.95
N GLY A 12 -6.24 -10.27 -13.17
CA GLY A 12 -6.20 -10.35 -11.71
C GLY A 12 -7.58 -10.43 -11.06
N ARG A 13 -7.65 -11.03 -9.86
CA ARG A 13 -8.87 -11.23 -9.06
C ARG A 13 -9.07 -10.15 -7.99
N GLY A 14 -8.38 -9.02 -8.13
CA GLY A 14 -8.50 -7.85 -7.25
C GLY A 14 -7.48 -7.82 -6.10
N ASN A 15 -7.00 -8.96 -5.61
CA ASN A 15 -5.83 -9.03 -4.72
C ASN A 15 -4.65 -9.66 -5.46
N VAL A 16 -3.76 -8.81 -5.98
CA VAL A 16 -2.56 -9.25 -6.70
C VAL A 16 -1.64 -10.12 -5.85
N PHE A 17 -1.55 -9.87 -4.54
CA PHE A 17 -0.72 -10.68 -3.65
C PHE A 17 -1.26 -12.10 -3.54
N ARG A 18 -2.58 -12.27 -3.54
CA ARG A 18 -3.22 -13.59 -3.55
C ARG A 18 -3.05 -14.28 -4.90
N ASP A 19 -3.12 -13.52 -5.99
CA ASP A 19 -2.88 -14.04 -7.34
C ASP A 19 -1.44 -14.54 -7.51
N LEU A 20 -0.49 -13.93 -6.79
CA LEU A 20 0.91 -14.33 -6.73
C LEU A 20 1.21 -15.36 -5.62
N GLY A 21 0.20 -15.89 -4.93
CA GLY A 21 0.38 -16.92 -3.89
C GLY A 21 1.11 -16.47 -2.64
N ARG A 22 1.10 -15.17 -2.31
CA ARG A 22 1.72 -14.65 -1.08
C ARG A 22 0.96 -15.14 0.16
N ILE A 23 1.68 -15.65 1.14
CA ILE A 23 1.12 -16.18 2.40
C ILE A 23 0.30 -15.10 3.15
N ASN A 24 0.82 -13.86 3.20
CA ASN A 24 0.19 -12.75 3.91
C ASN A 24 -0.62 -11.83 2.97
N ALA A 25 -1.17 -12.37 1.88
CA ALA A 25 -1.75 -11.59 0.79
C ALA A 25 -2.75 -10.51 1.22
N ASP A 26 -3.59 -10.78 2.21
CA ASP A 26 -4.61 -9.83 2.67
C ASP A 26 -3.99 -8.68 3.48
N THR A 27 -2.99 -9.00 4.30
CA THR A 27 -2.22 -7.98 5.04
C THR A 27 -1.36 -7.14 4.09
N ASP A 28 -0.70 -7.77 3.12
CA ASP A 28 0.13 -7.07 2.13
C ASP A 28 -0.73 -6.14 1.27
N GLN A 29 -1.90 -6.60 0.83
CA GLN A 29 -2.85 -5.76 0.12
C GLN A 29 -3.31 -4.57 0.97
N PHE A 30 -3.67 -4.80 2.24
CA PHE A 30 -4.12 -3.73 3.11
C PHE A 30 -3.02 -2.68 3.32
N LYS A 31 -1.79 -3.10 3.58
CA LYS A 31 -0.63 -2.19 3.68
C LYS A 31 -0.40 -1.42 2.39
N ALA A 32 -0.49 -2.08 1.23
CA ALA A 32 -0.31 -1.43 -0.06
C ALA A 32 -1.36 -0.35 -0.34
N ILE A 33 -2.63 -0.60 0.01
CA ILE A 33 -3.71 0.39 -0.12
C ILE A 33 -3.42 1.60 0.79
N LEU A 34 -3.09 1.37 2.06
CA LEU A 34 -2.76 2.47 2.99
C LEU A 34 -1.53 3.26 2.52
N ALA A 35 -0.48 2.59 2.06
CA ALA A 35 0.71 3.22 1.51
C ALA A 35 0.40 4.06 0.25
N THR A 36 -0.49 3.57 -0.62
CA THR A 36 -0.96 4.30 -1.80
C THR A 36 -1.63 5.60 -1.40
N GLU A 37 -2.50 5.60 -0.38
CA GLU A 37 -3.15 6.82 0.11
C GLU A 37 -2.15 7.81 0.75
N ILE A 38 -1.10 7.31 1.41
CA ILE A 38 0.00 8.17 1.88
C ILE A 38 0.71 8.82 0.70
N ILE A 39 1.10 8.05 -0.31
CA ILE A 39 1.79 8.57 -1.52
C ILE A 39 0.91 9.61 -2.22
N ASN A 40 -0.36 9.29 -2.45
CA ASN A 40 -1.33 10.20 -3.06
C ASN A 40 -1.44 11.52 -2.28
N THR A 41 -1.46 11.46 -0.94
CA THR A 41 -1.51 12.65 -0.10
C THR A 41 -0.22 13.48 -0.22
N LEU A 42 0.94 12.83 -0.21
CA LEU A 42 2.23 13.52 -0.40
C LEU A 42 2.31 14.18 -1.79
N ASP A 43 1.81 13.52 -2.83
CA ASP A 43 1.85 14.03 -4.22
C ASP A 43 0.88 15.19 -4.42
N ARG A 44 -0.36 15.05 -3.94
CA ARG A 44 -1.39 16.10 -4.00
C ARG A 44 -0.92 17.37 -3.30
N ASP A 45 -0.31 17.24 -2.13
CA ASP A 45 0.18 18.36 -1.33
C ASP A 45 1.60 18.80 -1.73
N ARG A 46 2.20 18.14 -2.75
CA ARG A 46 3.58 18.37 -3.24
C ARG A 46 4.63 18.36 -2.14
N LEU A 47 4.46 17.47 -1.16
CA LEU A 47 5.35 17.36 -0.02
C LEU A 47 6.60 16.57 -0.39
N THR A 48 7.75 17.21 -0.20
CA THR A 48 9.02 16.50 -0.10
C THR A 48 9.03 15.65 1.16
N VAL A 49 9.87 14.62 1.18
CA VAL A 49 10.07 13.76 2.36
C VAL A 49 10.44 14.58 3.62
N ARG A 50 11.22 15.65 3.47
CA ARG A 50 11.61 16.52 4.60
C ARG A 50 10.47 17.44 5.05
N ALA A 51 9.67 17.94 4.12
CA ALA A 51 8.47 18.70 4.46
C ALA A 51 7.44 17.82 5.19
N ALA A 52 7.25 16.58 4.74
CA ALA A 52 6.39 15.61 5.41
C ALA A 52 6.88 15.29 6.84
N GLN A 53 8.19 15.14 7.04
CA GLN A 53 8.78 15.02 8.38
C GLN A 53 8.47 16.25 9.24
N ALA A 54 8.70 17.46 8.73
CA ALA A 54 8.44 18.69 9.48
C ALA A 54 6.97 18.82 9.90
N ARG A 55 6.04 18.45 9.01
CA ARG A 55 4.59 18.51 9.26
C ARG A 55 4.11 17.45 10.25
N THR A 56 4.68 16.24 10.23
CA THR A 56 4.12 15.08 10.96
C THR A 56 4.98 14.61 12.13
N GLY A 57 6.25 15.04 12.23
CA GLY A 57 7.24 14.50 13.15
C GLY A 57 7.64 13.04 12.86
N ILE A 58 7.22 12.45 11.74
CA ILE A 58 7.62 11.10 11.33
C ILE A 58 8.94 11.17 10.57
N ALA A 59 9.82 10.19 10.78
CA ALA A 59 11.14 10.18 10.16
C ALA A 59 11.05 10.25 8.63
N ALA A 60 11.85 11.12 8.00
CA ALA A 60 12.01 11.19 6.55
C ALA A 60 12.23 9.81 5.90
N ALA A 61 13.04 8.96 6.53
CA ALA A 61 13.33 7.62 6.04
C ALA A 61 12.09 6.70 5.99
N ASP A 62 11.06 6.96 6.80
CA ASP A 62 9.80 6.22 6.73
C ASP A 62 9.04 6.59 5.45
N PHE A 63 8.90 7.88 5.16
CA PHE A 63 8.26 8.36 3.93
C PHE A 63 8.98 7.88 2.67
N SER A 64 10.32 7.87 2.70
CA SER A 64 11.12 7.33 1.59
C SER A 64 10.77 5.86 1.33
N ARG A 65 10.74 5.01 2.36
CA ARG A 65 10.41 3.58 2.18
C ARG A 65 8.97 3.37 1.70
N ILE A 66 8.03 4.14 2.22
CA ILE A 66 6.63 4.10 1.78
C ILE A 66 6.54 4.42 0.28
N ARG A 67 7.21 5.47 -0.21
CA ARG A 67 7.26 5.80 -1.64
C ARG A 67 7.87 4.71 -2.52
N HIS A 68 8.77 3.91 -1.98
CA HIS A 68 9.39 2.78 -2.69
C HIS A 68 8.62 1.46 -2.49
N ALA A 69 7.44 1.50 -1.87
CA ALA A 69 6.66 0.31 -1.49
C ALA A 69 7.45 -0.71 -0.64
N ASP A 70 8.47 -0.27 0.09
CA ASP A 70 9.19 -1.07 1.09
C ASP A 70 8.40 -1.08 2.40
N LEU A 71 7.38 -1.95 2.45
CA LEU A 71 6.39 -2.00 3.53
C LEU A 71 6.64 -3.12 4.54
N GLY A 72 7.71 -3.91 4.39
CA GLY A 72 7.93 -5.14 5.16
C GLY A 72 7.92 -4.92 6.67
N ARG A 73 8.56 -3.84 7.13
CA ARG A 73 8.65 -3.47 8.55
C ARG A 73 7.47 -2.65 9.09
N PHE A 74 6.57 -2.20 8.22
CA PHE A 74 5.46 -1.37 8.64
C PHE A 74 4.28 -2.25 9.06
N THR A 75 3.70 -1.97 10.22
CA THR A 75 2.37 -2.48 10.57
C THR A 75 1.29 -1.63 9.89
N ALA A 76 0.08 -2.16 9.73
CA ALA A 76 -1.04 -1.38 9.22
C ALA A 76 -1.34 -0.18 10.13
N ASP A 77 -1.30 -0.38 11.45
CA ASP A 77 -1.44 0.68 12.46
C ASP A 77 -0.43 1.83 12.26
N ARG A 78 0.84 1.50 11.96
CA ARG A 78 1.86 2.51 11.68
C ARG A 78 1.52 3.34 10.44
N LEU A 79 1.00 2.72 9.38
CA LEU A 79 0.58 3.42 8.16
C LEU A 79 -0.66 4.30 8.43
N ILE A 80 -1.63 3.81 9.21
CA ILE A 80 -2.80 4.58 9.65
C ILE A 80 -2.36 5.80 10.46
N THR A 81 -1.39 5.64 11.37
CA THR A 81 -0.81 6.75 12.13
C THR A 81 -0.19 7.81 11.21
N VAL A 82 0.50 7.40 10.14
CA VAL A 82 1.06 8.34 9.14
C VAL A 82 -0.06 9.13 8.47
N LEU A 83 -1.13 8.46 8.00
CA LEU A 83 -2.30 9.12 7.39
C LEU A 83 -2.96 10.12 8.36
N ASN A 84 -3.14 9.72 9.61
CA ASN A 84 -3.70 10.59 10.65
C ASN A 84 -2.86 11.85 10.87
N ARG A 85 -1.52 11.71 10.92
CA ARG A 85 -0.63 12.88 11.06
C ARG A 85 -0.54 13.75 9.81
N LEU A 86 -0.81 13.19 8.64
CA LEU A 86 -0.98 13.98 7.41
C LEU A 86 -2.34 14.71 7.37
N GLY A 87 -3.21 14.51 8.37
CA GLY A 87 -4.49 15.20 8.49
C GLY A 87 -5.66 14.46 7.85
N SER A 88 -5.48 13.19 7.47
CA SER A 88 -6.57 12.33 6.99
C SER A 88 -7.21 11.56 8.15
N ARG A 89 -8.45 11.10 7.98
CA ARG A 89 -9.07 10.15 8.91
C ARG A 89 -9.39 8.87 8.15
N VAL A 90 -8.97 7.74 8.70
CA VAL A 90 -9.16 6.44 8.05
C VAL A 90 -10.48 5.82 8.52
N GLU A 91 -11.34 5.46 7.59
CA GLU A 91 -12.52 4.63 7.81
C GLU A 91 -12.30 3.24 7.20
N VAL A 92 -12.60 2.18 7.96
CA VAL A 92 -12.36 0.80 7.53
C VAL A 92 -13.66 0.02 7.49
N LYS A 93 -13.96 -0.60 6.34
CA LYS A 93 -15.03 -1.59 6.20
C LYS A 93 -14.41 -2.95 5.92
N VAL A 94 -14.47 -3.85 6.89
CA VAL A 94 -13.97 -5.23 6.74
C VAL A 94 -15.13 -6.16 6.38
N ARG A 95 -14.96 -6.95 5.32
CA ARG A 95 -15.85 -8.06 4.97
C ARG A 95 -15.08 -9.35 5.06
N VAL A 96 -15.48 -10.22 5.99
CA VAL A 96 -14.90 -11.56 6.14
C VAL A 96 -15.73 -12.55 5.34
N ARG A 97 -15.08 -13.44 4.62
CA ARG A 97 -15.73 -14.57 3.94
C ARG A 97 -15.08 -15.86 4.42
N PRO A 98 -15.83 -16.97 4.53
CA PRO A 98 -15.23 -18.26 4.78
C PRO A 98 -14.14 -18.53 3.75
N ALA A 99 -13.01 -19.08 4.20
CA ALA A 99 -12.08 -19.70 3.27
C ALA A 99 -12.86 -20.79 2.53
N LYS A 100 -12.76 -20.86 1.19
CA LYS A 100 -13.19 -22.07 0.50
C LYS A 100 -12.33 -23.18 1.09
N SER A 101 -12.93 -24.04 1.91
CA SER A 101 -12.26 -25.27 2.33
C SER A 101 -11.75 -25.95 1.07
N ALA A 102 -10.47 -26.32 1.06
CA ALA A 102 -10.00 -27.27 0.08
C ALA A 102 -10.88 -28.52 0.24
N ALA A 103 -11.64 -28.84 -0.80
CA ALA A 103 -12.21 -30.17 -0.94
C ALA A 103 -11.08 -31.15 -1.28
#